data_AF-A0A258X729-F1
#
_entry.id   AF-A0A258X729-F1
#
_cell.length_a   1.000
_cell.length_b   1.000
_cell.length_c   1.000
_cell.angle_alpha   90.00
_cell.angle_beta   90.00
_cell.angle_gamma   90.00
#
_symmetry.space_group_name_H-M   'P 1'
#
loop_
_entity.id
_entity.type
_entity.pdbx_description
1 polymer ?
#
loop_
_entity_poly.entity_id
_entity_poly.type
_entity_poly.pdbx_seq_one_letter_code
_entity_poly.pdbx_strand_id
1 'polypeptide(L)'
;ESGLPYFKDLELHTIELKKFSENSQEELSEVVAKVKNALDMWVAFLTRHDLLNKDHLPPELDNEELKKALTVLDVMNFDEEEREIYEGHLKWLRVEANTLKKYKTEGFEEGLEKGEAIGIEKGENNNSIKTARKMIKKKMDIETIIEFTELTREKIEELIKEEETPEDE
;
A
#
# COMPACT_ATOMS: atom_id res chain seq x y z
N GLU A 1 52.94 16.95 -40.93
CA GLU A 1 53.84 15.78 -41.03
C GLU A 1 53.40 14.75 -39.97
N SER A 2 52.61 13.68 -40.21
CA SER A 2 52.07 13.10 -41.45
C SER A 2 51.82 14.14 -42.54
N GLY A 3 52.64 14.07 -43.58
CA GLY A 3 52.91 15.16 -44.51
C GLY A 3 51.95 15.18 -45.69
N LEU A 4 50.65 14.97 -45.46
CA LEU A 4 49.64 15.16 -46.50
C LEU A 4 48.74 16.33 -46.09
N PRO A 5 48.76 17.45 -46.83
CA PRO A 5 47.98 18.64 -46.50
C PRO A 5 46.52 18.33 -46.78
N TYR A 6 45.68 18.25 -45.75
CA TYR A 6 44.31 17.78 -45.95
C TYR A 6 43.45 18.81 -46.69
N PHE A 7 43.64 20.13 -46.54
CA PHE A 7 43.14 21.19 -47.45
C PHE A 7 44.00 22.46 -47.24
N LYS A 8 44.38 23.20 -48.30
CA LYS A 8 45.15 24.46 -48.19
C LYS A 8 44.31 25.74 -48.14
N ASP A 9 43.05 25.64 -48.60
CA ASP A 9 42.17 26.80 -48.81
C ASP A 9 41.00 26.85 -47.81
N LEU A 10 41.02 25.99 -46.78
CA LEU A 10 39.95 25.87 -45.78
C LEU A 10 40.55 25.77 -44.38
N GLU A 11 40.33 26.81 -43.57
CA GLU A 11 40.54 26.77 -42.12
C GLU A 11 39.19 26.60 -41.43
N LEU A 12 39.08 25.61 -40.54
CA LEU A 12 37.86 25.33 -39.79
C LEU A 12 38.07 25.74 -38.34
N HIS A 13 37.41 26.82 -37.92
CA HIS A 13 37.36 27.24 -36.52
C HIS A 13 36.07 26.71 -35.89
N THR A 14 36.19 25.90 -34.85
CA THR A 14 35.05 25.46 -34.04
C THR A 14 35.00 26.27 -32.75
N ILE A 15 33.90 26.99 -32.53
CA ILE A 15 33.61 27.67 -31.27
C ILE A 15 32.47 26.91 -30.61
N GLU A 16 32.74 26.29 -29.47
CA GLU A 16 31.73 25.59 -28.67
C GLU A 16 31.13 26.56 -27.65
N LEU A 17 29.91 27.03 -27.89
CA LEU A 17 29.19 27.91 -26.96
C LEU A 17 28.50 27.07 -25.89
N LYS A 18 28.78 27.35 -24.61
CA LYS A 18 28.05 26.75 -23.49
C LYS A 18 26.59 27.20 -23.55
N LYS A 19 25.71 26.31 -23.96
CA LYS A 19 24.26 26.55 -24.05
C LYS A 19 23.66 26.92 -22.69
N PHE A 20 24.13 26.27 -21.63
CA PHE A 20 23.81 26.55 -20.24
C PHE A 20 25.09 26.97 -19.54
N SER A 21 25.07 28.11 -18.86
CA SER A 21 26.21 28.65 -18.15
C SER A 21 25.83 28.86 -16.69
N GLU A 22 26.80 28.76 -15.78
CA GLU A 22 26.63 29.13 -14.36
C GLU A 22 26.52 30.65 -14.18
N ASN A 23 26.30 31.42 -15.26
CA ASN A 23 26.19 32.86 -15.15
C ASN A 23 24.99 33.20 -14.26
N SER A 24 25.28 33.81 -13.11
CA SER A 24 24.31 34.13 -12.07
C SER A 24 23.28 35.20 -12.48
N GLN A 25 23.39 35.73 -13.70
CA GLN A 25 22.50 36.77 -14.24
C GLN A 25 21.41 36.23 -15.18
N GLU A 26 21.44 34.96 -15.61
CA GLU A 26 20.37 34.48 -16.51
C GLU A 26 19.04 34.41 -15.75
N GLU A 27 17.96 34.87 -16.40
CA GLU A 27 16.60 34.81 -15.87
C GLU A 27 15.89 33.50 -16.26
N LEU A 28 14.81 33.15 -15.54
CA LEU A 28 14.03 31.93 -15.80
C LEU A 28 13.51 31.86 -17.24
N SER A 29 13.09 33.00 -17.81
CA SER A 29 12.63 33.12 -19.19
C SER A 29 13.69 32.71 -20.21
N GLU A 30 14.96 33.09 -19.98
CA GLU A 30 16.09 32.75 -20.83
C GLU A 30 16.44 31.27 -20.75
N VAL A 31 16.38 30.70 -19.54
CA VAL A 31 16.60 29.27 -19.30
C VAL A 31 15.53 28.44 -20.03
N VAL A 32 14.25 28.81 -19.89
CA VAL A 32 13.14 28.14 -20.57
C VAL A 32 13.30 28.20 -22.09
N ALA A 33 13.67 29.35 -22.64
CA ALA A 33 13.87 29.50 -24.09
C ALA A 33 14.97 28.58 -24.66
N LYS A 34 15.93 28.15 -23.83
CA LYS A 34 17.00 27.22 -24.21
C LYS A 34 16.55 25.75 -24.16
N VAL A 35 15.48 25.44 -23.44
CA VAL A 35 15.00 24.07 -23.23
C VAL A 35 14.17 23.62 -24.43
N LYS A 36 14.69 22.66 -25.19
CA LYS A 36 14.02 22.09 -26.37
C LYS A 36 13.77 20.59 -26.27
N ASN A 37 14.47 19.91 -25.37
CA ASN A 37 14.40 18.47 -25.17
C ASN A 37 14.64 18.12 -23.69
N ALA A 38 14.49 16.84 -23.36
CA ALA A 38 14.66 16.36 -21.99
C ALA A 38 16.09 16.58 -21.45
N LEU A 39 17.13 16.47 -22.28
CA LEU A 39 18.51 16.69 -21.85
C LEU A 39 18.71 18.17 -21.46
N ASP A 40 18.17 19.10 -22.25
CA ASP A 40 18.24 20.53 -21.93
C ASP A 40 17.54 20.85 -20.61
N MET A 41 16.38 20.22 -20.36
CA MET A 41 15.66 20.34 -19.08
C MET A 41 16.52 19.85 -17.91
N TRP A 42 17.15 18.69 -18.03
CA TRP A 42 18.03 18.16 -16.98
C TRP A 42 19.29 19.00 -16.78
N VAL A 43 19.86 19.55 -17.85
CA VAL A 43 20.99 20.49 -17.72
C VAL A 43 20.52 21.76 -17.02
N ALA A 44 19.36 22.33 -17.39
CA ALA A 44 18.79 23.49 -16.71
C ALA A 44 18.56 23.23 -15.22
N PHE A 45 18.04 22.05 -14.85
CA PHE A 45 17.92 21.61 -13.46
C PHE A 45 19.29 21.57 -12.77
N LEU A 46 20.29 20.89 -13.34
CA LEU A 46 21.60 20.73 -12.69
C LEU A 46 22.37 22.04 -12.56
N THR A 47 22.19 22.99 -13.47
CA THR A 47 22.94 24.26 -13.48
C THR A 47 22.20 25.41 -12.82
N ARG A 48 20.86 25.45 -12.91
CA ARG A 48 20.02 26.59 -12.52
C ARG A 48 18.78 26.15 -11.72
N HIS A 49 18.90 25.14 -10.85
CA HIS A 49 17.82 24.74 -9.95
C HIS A 49 17.35 25.88 -9.03
N ASP A 50 18.19 26.90 -8.79
CA ASP A 50 17.89 28.09 -7.99
C ASP A 50 16.68 28.87 -8.53
N LEU A 51 16.44 28.81 -9.85
CA LEU A 51 15.32 29.48 -10.50
C LEU A 51 14.06 28.60 -10.63
N LEU A 52 14.17 27.31 -10.32
CA LEU A 52 13.11 26.34 -10.55
C LEU A 52 12.32 26.10 -9.28
N ASN A 53 11.07 26.56 -9.26
CA ASN A 53 10.14 26.27 -8.17
C ASN A 53 9.12 25.23 -8.64
N LYS A 54 9.04 24.08 -7.96
CA LYS A 54 8.14 22.97 -8.29
C LYS A 54 6.66 23.35 -8.38
N ASP A 55 6.21 24.36 -7.62
CA ASP A 55 4.82 24.81 -7.56
C ASP A 55 4.50 25.87 -8.63
N HIS A 56 5.54 26.45 -9.24
CA HIS A 56 5.44 27.56 -10.18
C HIS A 56 6.34 27.36 -11.41
N LEU A 57 6.37 26.13 -11.94
CA LEU A 57 7.10 25.84 -13.17
C LEU A 57 6.37 26.42 -14.40
N PRO A 58 7.10 26.99 -15.37
CA PRO A 58 6.57 27.31 -16.69
C PRO A 58 6.05 26.05 -17.40
N PRO A 59 5.04 26.15 -18.29
CA PRO A 59 4.45 25.00 -18.97
C PRO A 59 5.45 24.11 -19.73
N GLU A 60 6.53 24.70 -20.25
CA GLU A 60 7.59 24.00 -20.98
C GLU A 60 8.43 23.09 -20.08
N LEU A 61 8.43 23.37 -18.76
CA LEU A 61 9.15 22.64 -17.72
C LEU A 61 8.20 21.92 -16.75
N ASP A 62 6.88 22.02 -16.95
CA ASP A 62 5.88 21.41 -16.09
C ASP A 62 5.84 19.89 -16.31
N ASN A 63 6.79 19.19 -15.66
CA ASN A 63 7.01 17.76 -15.79
C ASN A 63 7.09 17.10 -14.41
N GLU A 64 6.41 15.96 -14.25
CA GLU A 64 6.36 15.22 -12.98
C GLU A 64 7.72 14.68 -12.50
N GLU A 65 8.60 14.26 -13.42
CA GLU A 65 9.95 13.82 -13.09
C GLU A 65 10.81 14.99 -12.58
N LEU A 66 10.65 16.18 -13.18
CA LEU A 66 11.35 17.39 -12.74
C LEU A 66 10.85 17.84 -11.37
N LYS A 67 9.53 17.87 -11.14
CA LYS A 67 8.96 18.18 -9.81
C LYS A 67 9.45 17.23 -8.74
N LYS A 68 9.55 15.94 -9.06
CA LYS A 68 10.09 14.92 -8.16
C LYS A 68 11.57 15.20 -7.87
N ALA A 69 12.38 15.51 -8.87
CA ALA A 69 13.79 15.84 -8.68
C ALA A 69 13.99 17.10 -7.82
N LEU A 70 13.20 18.15 -8.05
CA LEU A 70 13.18 19.35 -7.20
C LEU A 70 12.79 19.03 -5.76
N THR A 71 11.77 18.20 -5.56
CA THR A 71 11.37 17.77 -4.21
C THR A 71 12.47 16.98 -3.51
N VAL A 72 13.18 16.10 -4.22
CA VAL A 72 14.33 15.37 -3.65
C VAL A 72 15.45 16.35 -3.31
N LEU A 73 15.74 17.31 -4.17
CA LEU A 73 16.74 18.34 -3.93
C LEU A 73 16.40 19.20 -2.70
N ASP A 74 15.13 19.62 -2.55
CA ASP A 74 14.65 20.33 -1.36
C ASP A 74 14.95 19.51 -0.10
N VAL A 75 14.55 18.23 -0.10
CA VAL A 75 14.74 17.33 1.05
C VAL A 75 16.22 17.11 1.35
N MET A 76 17.07 17.01 0.33
CA MET A 76 18.52 16.86 0.50
C MET A 76 19.16 18.12 1.10
N ASN A 77 18.61 19.29 0.78
CA ASN A 77 19.08 20.59 1.24
C ASN A 77 18.47 21.04 2.58
N PHE A 78 17.57 20.26 3.17
CA PHE A 78 17.01 20.55 4.48
C PHE A 78 18.10 20.78 5.52
N ASP A 79 17.87 21.79 6.36
CA ASP A 79 18.62 21.94 7.61
C ASP A 79 18.21 20.86 8.63
N GLU A 80 18.87 20.86 9.79
CA GLU A 80 18.65 19.83 10.81
C GLU A 80 17.21 19.87 11.37
N GLU A 81 16.63 21.06 11.54
CA GLU A 81 15.28 21.24 12.09
C GLU A 81 14.22 20.79 11.08
N GLU A 82 14.35 21.22 9.82
CA GLU A 82 13.49 20.80 8.72
C GLU A 82 13.54 19.28 8.51
N ARG A 83 14.74 18.70 8.57
CA ARG A 83 14.93 17.25 8.46
C ARG A 83 14.27 16.50 9.61
N GLU A 84 14.42 16.97 10.85
CA GLU A 84 13.80 16.33 12.01
C GLU A 84 12.27 16.33 11.89
N ILE A 85 11.67 17.44 11.47
CA ILE A 85 10.22 17.54 11.24
C ILE A 85 9.78 16.57 10.15
N TYR A 86 10.49 16.55 9.02
CA TYR A 86 10.18 15.67 7.89
C TYR A 86 10.27 14.19 8.27
N GLU A 87 11.37 13.77 8.90
CA GLU A 87 11.57 12.39 9.36
C GLU A 87 10.57 12.01 10.46
N GLY A 88 10.23 12.94 11.35
CA GLY A 88 9.21 12.79 12.37
C GLY A 88 7.84 12.50 11.76
N HIS A 89 7.46 13.25 10.71
CA HIS A 89 6.22 13.02 9.98
C HIS A 89 6.22 11.63 9.30
N LEU A 90 7.31 11.25 8.62
CA LEU A 90 7.44 9.93 8.00
C LEU A 90 7.37 8.80 9.04
N LYS A 91 7.97 8.99 10.21
CA LYS A 91 7.91 8.05 11.32
C LYS A 91 6.47 7.89 11.81
N TRP A 92 5.74 8.99 12.00
CA TRP A 92 4.34 8.96 12.41
C TRP A 92 3.48 8.17 11.41
N LEU A 93 3.60 8.44 10.10
CA LEU A 93 2.88 7.70 9.06
C LEU A 93 3.15 6.20 9.09
N ARG A 94 4.41 5.80 9.30
CA ARG A 94 4.80 4.39 9.43
C ARG A 94 4.20 3.74 10.67
N VAL A 95 4.21 4.44 11.80
CA VAL A 95 3.61 3.93 13.05
C VAL A 95 2.12 3.73 12.86
N GLU A 96 1.42 4.70 12.26
CA GLU A 96 -0.02 4.61 12.00
C GLU A 96 -0.36 3.43 11.09
N ALA A 97 0.34 3.29 9.96
CA ALA A 97 0.14 2.18 9.02
C ALA A 97 0.41 0.81 9.67
N ASN A 98 1.47 0.70 10.47
CA ASN A 98 1.79 -0.53 11.19
C ASN A 98 0.76 -0.86 12.27
N THR A 99 0.24 0.17 12.96
CA THR A 99 -0.79 0.02 14.00
C THR A 99 -2.09 -0.50 13.39
N LEU A 100 -2.54 0.09 12.27
CA LEU A 100 -3.72 -0.39 11.55
C LEU A 100 -3.54 -1.83 11.04
N LYS A 101 -2.37 -2.14 10.49
CA LYS A 101 -2.04 -3.50 10.05
C LYS A 101 -2.10 -4.49 11.20
N LYS A 102 -1.52 -4.15 12.35
CA LYS A 102 -1.52 -4.97 13.55
C LYS A 102 -2.94 -5.28 14.02
N TYR A 103 -3.78 -4.25 14.20
CA TYR A 103 -5.17 -4.45 14.61
C TYR A 103 -5.98 -5.30 13.62
N LYS A 104 -5.76 -5.13 12.31
CA LYS A 104 -6.42 -5.96 11.31
C LYS A 104 -6.00 -7.43 11.42
N THR A 105 -4.71 -7.69 11.63
CA THR A 105 -4.19 -9.05 11.80
C THR A 105 -4.72 -9.69 13.08
N GLU A 106 -4.60 -9.00 14.22
CA GLU A 106 -5.10 -9.50 15.52
C GLU A 106 -6.61 -9.75 15.47
N GLY A 107 -7.40 -8.83 14.91
CA GLY A 107 -8.85 -8.99 14.78
C GLY A 107 -9.25 -10.16 13.86
N PHE A 108 -8.46 -10.45 12.82
CA PHE A 108 -8.69 -11.60 11.96
C PHE A 108 -8.36 -12.91 12.69
N GLU A 109 -7.24 -12.97 13.39
CA GLU A 109 -6.82 -14.13 14.17
C GLU A 109 -7.83 -14.46 15.28
N GLU A 110 -8.23 -13.45 16.07
CA GLU A 110 -9.28 -13.62 17.08
C GLU A 110 -10.62 -14.06 16.46
N GLY A 111 -10.98 -13.50 15.31
CA GLY A 111 -12.21 -13.86 14.60
C GLY A 111 -12.18 -15.31 14.11
N LEU A 112 -11.03 -15.78 13.64
CA LEU A 112 -10.83 -17.16 13.21
C LEU A 112 -10.92 -18.12 14.39
N GLU A 113 -10.22 -17.83 15.49
CA GLU A 113 -10.23 -18.66 16.70
C GLU A 113 -11.64 -18.77 17.31
N LYS A 114 -12.33 -17.63 17.46
CA LYS A 114 -13.72 -17.61 17.94
C LYS A 114 -14.65 -18.36 16.99
N GLY A 115 -14.47 -18.18 15.68
CA GLY A 115 -15.25 -18.85 14.65
C GLY A 115 -15.07 -20.37 14.67
N GLU A 116 -13.84 -20.83 14.84
CA GLU A 116 -13.50 -22.25 14.95
C GLU A 116 -14.10 -22.86 16.23
N ALA A 117 -13.92 -22.21 17.39
CA ALA A 117 -14.49 -22.68 18.65
C ALA A 117 -16.03 -22.78 18.61
N ILE A 118 -16.71 -21.74 18.12
CA ILE A 118 -18.17 -21.74 17.93
C ILE A 118 -18.59 -22.82 16.92
N GLY A 119 -17.81 -23.00 15.86
CA GLY A 119 -18.06 -24.02 14.83
C GLY A 119 -18.00 -25.45 15.39
N ILE A 120 -16.99 -25.74 16.22
CA ILE A 120 -16.81 -27.03 16.89
C ILE A 120 -17.98 -27.28 17.85
N GLU A 121 -18.27 -26.34 18.76
CA GLU A 121 -19.35 -26.49 19.75
C GLU A 121 -20.71 -26.72 19.07
N LYS A 122 -21.04 -25.92 18.05
CA LYS A 122 -22.28 -26.13 17.28
C LYS A 122 -22.27 -27.45 16.53
N GLY A 123 -21.13 -27.87 16.00
CA GLY A 123 -20.95 -29.15 15.31
C GLY A 123 -21.23 -30.34 16.23
N GLU A 124 -20.62 -30.34 17.41
CA GLU A 124 -20.81 -31.36 18.45
C GLU A 124 -22.26 -31.41 18.91
N ASN A 125 -22.85 -30.28 19.30
CA ASN A 125 -24.25 -30.22 19.74
C ASN A 125 -25.22 -30.71 18.64
N ASN A 126 -25.00 -30.28 17.39
CA ASN A 126 -25.83 -30.75 16.26
C ASN A 126 -25.67 -32.26 16.02
N ASN A 127 -24.48 -32.81 16.23
CA ASN A 127 -24.24 -34.24 16.11
C ASN A 127 -24.93 -35.02 17.24
N SER A 128 -24.88 -34.51 18.47
CA SER A 128 -25.62 -35.06 19.62
C SER A 128 -27.13 -35.06 19.36
N ILE A 129 -27.70 -33.95 18.87
CA ILE A 129 -29.12 -33.85 18.51
C ILE A 129 -29.48 -34.85 17.40
N LYS A 130 -28.68 -34.95 16.34
CA LYS A 130 -28.91 -35.93 15.25
C LYS A 130 -28.86 -37.37 15.77
N THR A 131 -27.97 -37.66 16.69
CA THR A 131 -27.84 -38.98 17.31
C THR A 131 -29.04 -39.27 18.21
N ALA A 132 -29.45 -38.32 19.04
CA ALA A 132 -30.63 -38.43 19.90
C ALA A 132 -31.89 -38.72 19.07
N ARG A 133 -32.14 -37.97 17.98
CA ARG A 133 -33.29 -38.22 17.08
C ARG A 133 -33.29 -39.64 16.50
N LYS A 134 -32.13 -40.17 16.12
CA LYS A 134 -32.01 -41.56 15.64
C LYS A 134 -32.30 -42.59 16.73
N MET A 135 -31.90 -42.32 17.97
CA MET A 135 -32.15 -43.20 19.12
C MET A 135 -33.62 -43.17 19.55
N ILE A 136 -34.26 -41.99 19.54
CA ILE A 136 -35.70 -41.80 19.80
C ILE A 136 -36.52 -42.61 18.78
N LYS A 137 -36.19 -42.55 17.49
CA LYS A 137 -36.85 -43.36 16.44
C LYS A 137 -36.75 -44.86 16.66
N LYS A 138 -35.69 -45.31 17.34
CA LYS A 138 -35.49 -46.72 17.74
C LYS A 138 -36.14 -47.06 19.09
N LYS A 139 -36.84 -46.12 19.72
CA LYS A 139 -37.51 -46.28 21.02
C LYS A 139 -36.56 -46.71 22.14
N MET A 140 -35.33 -46.20 22.11
CA MET A 140 -34.38 -46.38 23.22
C MET A 140 -34.85 -45.58 24.44
N ASP A 141 -34.49 -46.03 25.65
CA ASP A 141 -34.88 -45.35 26.88
C ASP A 141 -34.15 -44.00 27.05
N ILE A 142 -34.78 -43.09 27.80
CA ILE A 142 -34.28 -41.72 27.98
C ILE A 142 -32.92 -41.71 28.68
N GLU A 143 -32.66 -42.61 29.64
CA GLU A 143 -31.38 -42.63 30.36
C GLU A 143 -30.23 -43.00 29.43
N THR A 144 -30.41 -44.01 28.59
CA THR A 144 -29.45 -44.38 27.54
C THR A 144 -29.20 -43.22 26.57
N ILE A 145 -30.23 -42.47 26.18
CA ILE A 145 -30.06 -41.32 25.26
C ILE A 145 -29.26 -40.20 25.94
N ILE A 146 -29.52 -39.90 27.22
CA ILE A 146 -28.76 -38.92 28.01
C ILE A 146 -27.27 -39.35 28.05
N GLU A 147 -26.99 -40.61 28.37
CA GLU A 147 -25.63 -41.13 28.51
C GLU A 147 -24.81 -40.99 27.21
N PHE A 148 -25.39 -41.30 26.06
CA PHE A 148 -24.66 -41.29 24.78
C PHE A 148 -24.60 -39.94 24.07
N THR A 149 -25.53 -39.02 24.37
CA THR A 149 -25.63 -37.74 23.65
C THR A 149 -25.23 -36.54 24.50
N GLU A 150 -25.08 -36.74 25.81
CA GLU A 150 -24.78 -35.71 26.81
C GLU A 150 -25.79 -34.53 26.82
N LEU A 151 -26.95 -34.73 26.19
CA LEU A 151 -28.04 -33.76 26.18
C LEU A 151 -28.80 -33.80 27.50
N THR A 152 -29.35 -32.66 27.90
CA THR A 152 -30.19 -32.60 29.10
C THR A 152 -31.52 -33.34 28.87
N ARG A 153 -32.13 -33.81 29.97
CA ARG A 153 -33.44 -34.47 29.92
C ARG A 153 -34.49 -33.59 29.26
N GLU A 154 -34.50 -32.29 29.59
CA GLU A 154 -35.46 -31.33 29.03
C GLU A 154 -35.31 -31.25 27.51
N LYS A 155 -34.06 -31.25 27.00
CA LYS A 155 -33.82 -31.18 25.55
C LYS A 155 -34.26 -32.46 24.83
N ILE A 156 -34.07 -33.62 25.46
CA ILE A 156 -34.53 -34.90 24.90
C ILE A 156 -36.05 -34.97 24.89
N GLU A 157 -36.72 -34.54 25.96
CA GLU A 157 -38.19 -34.48 26.02
C GLU A 157 -38.77 -33.51 24.97
N GLU A 158 -38.11 -32.39 24.72
CA GLU A 158 -38.45 -31.47 23.63
C GLU A 158 -38.31 -32.15 22.27
N LEU A 159 -37.19 -32.84 22.01
CA LEU A 159 -36.97 -33.57 20.75
C LEU A 159 -37.97 -34.73 20.55
N ILE A 160 -38.43 -35.37 21.62
CA ILE A 160 -39.49 -36.40 21.56
C ILE A 160 -40.80 -35.76 21.14
N LYS A 161 -41.19 -34.63 21.76
CA LYS A 161 -42.40 -33.89 21.39
C LYS A 161 -42.36 -33.43 19.93
N GLU A 162 -41.21 -32.90 19.47
CA GLU A 162 -40.99 -32.50 18.08
C GLU A 162 -41.19 -33.66 17.08
N GLU A 163 -40.77 -34.89 17.42
CA GLU A 163 -40.94 -36.06 16.56
C GLU A 163 -42.33 -36.71 16.67
N GLU A 164 -43.09 -36.43 17.76
CA GLU A 164 -44.48 -36.88 17.95
C GLU A 164 -45.51 -35.94 17.32
N THR A 165 -45.19 -34.65 17.12
CA THR A 165 -45.94 -33.72 16.28
C THR A 165 -45.46 -33.84 14.83
N PRO A 166 -46.19 -34.51 13.93
CA PRO A 166 -45.82 -34.51 12.52
C PRO A 166 -45.90 -33.07 12.01
N GLU A 167 -44.94 -32.65 11.17
CA GLU A 167 -45.05 -31.47 10.31
C GLU A 167 -46.23 -31.67 9.34
N ASP A 168 -47.45 -31.48 9.83
CA ASP A 168 -48.68 -31.33 9.04
C ASP A 168 -49.46 -30.13 9.63
N GLU A 169 -48.96 -28.91 9.37
CA GLU A 169 -49.75 -27.67 9.19
C GLU A 169 -48.99 -26.70 8.27
#